data_AF-A0A6G9XRE2-F1
#
_entry.id   AF-A0A6G9XRE2-F1
#
_cell.length_a   1.000
_cell.length_b   1.000
_cell.length_c   1.000
_cell.angle_alpha   90.00
_cell.angle_beta   90.00
_cell.angle_gamma   90.00
#
_symmetry.space_group_name_H-M   'P 1'
#
loop_
_entity.id
_entity.type
_entity.pdbx_description
1 polymer ?
#
loop_
_entity_poly.entity_id
_entity_poly.type
_entity_poly.pdbx_seq_one_letter_code
_entity_poly.pdbx_strand_id
1 'polypeptide(L)'
;MTASPDELHERANRVRRAAGQLGVLESIITAAQGPWLGALDADGKGAAELKMHLAGRYRLTAVVTSAGKLNLVQMNAPATGQVGDRVLSPKVSVRRGWEGEEEMPKQPDWLDYVVSWVRTASDDVDRRAVIEWRLSGADTKLAAMNDTIDSLLASLQERQALRDELAAEISSLREELRALDAADARPAPQHTATSDAAPEAEPTTTEPTTATAEPTAVAAEAEPAQPDSRTATAPATETSE
;
A
#
# COMPACT_ATOMS: atom_id res chain seq x y z
N MET A 1 -4.14 -7.25 7.51
CA MET A 1 -4.69 -8.62 7.62
C MET A 1 -5.94 -8.57 8.50
N THR A 2 -7.10 -8.93 7.95
CA THR A 2 -8.37 -9.01 8.67
C THR A 2 -8.50 -10.36 9.37
N ALA A 3 -8.92 -10.38 10.63
CA ALA A 3 -9.02 -11.54 11.50
C ALA A 3 -10.50 -11.87 11.80
N SER A 4 -10.80 -13.16 11.98
CA SER A 4 -12.11 -13.64 12.48
C SER A 4 -12.32 -13.29 13.96
N PRO A 5 -13.54 -13.41 14.52
CA PRO A 5 -13.80 -13.10 15.93
C PRO A 5 -12.97 -13.94 16.90
N ASP A 6 -12.76 -15.22 16.60
CA ASP A 6 -11.92 -16.12 17.41
C ASP A 6 -10.46 -15.66 17.43
N GLU A 7 -9.93 -15.28 16.26
CA GLU A 7 -8.58 -14.72 16.15
C GLU A 7 -8.45 -13.35 16.83
N LEU A 8 -9.53 -12.55 16.84
CA LEU A 8 -9.58 -11.29 17.59
C LEU A 8 -9.58 -11.52 19.10
N HIS A 9 -10.25 -12.56 19.60
CA HIS A 9 -10.16 -12.98 21.00
C HIS A 9 -8.73 -13.37 21.37
N GLU A 10 -8.07 -14.20 20.56
CA GLU A 10 -6.67 -14.58 20.80
C GLU A 10 -5.74 -13.36 20.79
N ARG A 11 -5.95 -12.43 19.85
CA ARG A 11 -5.16 -11.19 19.78
C ARG A 11 -5.43 -10.29 20.97
N ALA A 12 -6.68 -10.13 21.40
CA ALA A 12 -7.04 -9.34 22.57
C ALA A 12 -6.35 -9.88 23.83
N ASN A 13 -6.30 -11.20 23.98
CA ASN A 13 -5.62 -11.90 25.08
C ASN A 13 -4.09 -11.77 25.02
N ARG A 14 -3.50 -11.73 23.81
CA ARG A 14 -2.05 -11.63 23.62
C ARG A 14 -1.50 -10.23 23.89
N VAL A 15 -2.25 -9.19 23.57
CA VAL A 15 -1.84 -7.82 23.93
C VAL A 15 -1.98 -7.71 25.45
N ARG A 16 -0.87 -7.50 26.18
CA ARG A 16 -0.86 -7.30 27.65
C ARG A 16 -1.65 -6.04 28.02
N ARG A 17 -2.97 -6.16 28.06
CA ARG A 17 -3.92 -5.09 28.34
C ARG A 17 -4.37 -5.14 29.78
N ALA A 18 -4.78 -3.99 30.31
CA ALA A 18 -5.41 -3.94 31.61
C ALA A 18 -6.72 -4.74 31.58
N ALA A 19 -7.02 -5.48 32.66
CA ALA A 19 -8.17 -6.40 32.71
C ALA A 19 -9.51 -5.75 32.30
N GLY A 20 -9.71 -4.47 32.65
CA GLY A 20 -10.93 -3.73 32.25
C GLY A 20 -11.02 -3.44 30.75
N GLN A 21 -9.89 -3.20 30.09
CA GLN A 21 -9.87 -3.00 28.63
C GLN A 21 -10.17 -4.30 27.88
N LEU A 22 -9.69 -5.43 28.39
CA LEU A 22 -9.98 -6.75 27.82
C LEU A 22 -11.48 -7.07 27.92
N GLY A 23 -12.10 -6.90 29.09
CA GLY A 23 -13.52 -7.23 29.29
C GLY A 23 -14.48 -6.45 28.38
N VAL A 24 -14.21 -5.17 28.12
CA VAL A 24 -15.01 -4.36 27.16
C VAL A 24 -14.88 -4.90 25.74
N LEU A 25 -13.67 -5.22 25.30
CA LEU A 25 -13.42 -5.74 23.96
C LEU A 25 -14.02 -7.13 23.78
N GLU A 26 -13.86 -8.01 24.76
CA GLU A 26 -14.45 -9.36 24.74
C GLU A 26 -15.97 -9.29 24.69
N SER A 27 -16.61 -8.37 25.41
CA SER A 27 -18.07 -8.20 25.36
C SER A 27 -18.55 -7.84 23.95
N ILE A 28 -17.84 -6.94 23.26
CA ILE A 28 -18.16 -6.56 21.88
C ILE A 28 -17.91 -7.72 20.91
N ILE A 29 -16.76 -8.40 21.01
CA ILE A 29 -16.40 -9.52 20.11
C ILE A 29 -17.35 -10.71 20.30
N THR A 30 -17.73 -11.02 21.54
CA THR A 30 -18.68 -12.10 21.87
C THR A 30 -20.08 -11.82 21.30
N ALA A 31 -20.47 -10.55 21.23
CA ALA A 31 -21.74 -10.15 20.63
C ALA A 31 -21.75 -10.30 19.10
N ALA A 32 -20.56 -10.35 18.48
CA ALA A 32 -20.37 -10.40 17.04
C ALA A 32 -20.58 -11.81 16.49
N GLN A 33 -21.83 -12.27 16.51
CA GLN A 33 -22.22 -13.55 15.93
C GLN A 33 -22.16 -13.49 14.40
N GLY A 34 -21.74 -14.59 13.77
CA GLY A 34 -21.60 -14.65 12.31
C GLY A 34 -20.24 -14.14 11.79
N PRO A 35 -20.14 -13.85 10.48
CA PRO A 35 -18.86 -13.71 9.78
C PRO A 35 -18.30 -12.30 9.86
N TRP A 36 -18.22 -11.78 11.09
CA TRP A 36 -17.49 -10.56 11.35
C TRP A 36 -16.01 -10.75 11.02
N LEU A 37 -15.41 -9.71 10.47
CA LEU A 37 -13.99 -9.63 10.23
C LEU A 37 -13.49 -8.35 10.86
N GLY A 38 -12.31 -8.38 11.48
CA GLY A 38 -11.82 -7.19 12.14
C GLY A 38 -10.32 -7.14 12.28
N ALA A 39 -9.86 -6.05 12.88
CA ALA A 39 -8.50 -5.83 13.28
C ALA A 39 -8.52 -5.19 14.66
N LEU A 40 -7.52 -5.55 15.46
CA LEU A 40 -7.35 -5.02 16.79
C LEU A 40 -5.95 -4.41 16.84
N ASP A 41 -5.91 -3.12 17.13
CA ASP A 41 -4.67 -2.35 17.26
C ASP A 41 -4.55 -1.78 18.67
N ALA A 42 -3.32 -1.49 19.10
CA ALA A 42 -3.04 -0.78 20.34
C ALA A 42 -2.29 0.50 19.99
N ASP A 43 -2.88 1.65 20.31
CA ASP A 43 -2.19 2.93 20.21
C ASP A 43 -1.02 2.95 21.21
N GLY A 44 0.08 3.60 20.85
CA GLY A 44 1.26 3.79 21.70
C GLY A 44 0.96 4.52 23.01
N LYS A 45 -0.24 5.09 23.15
CA LYS A 45 -0.78 5.72 24.37
C LYS A 45 -1.57 4.78 25.28
N GLY A 46 -1.65 3.49 24.95
CA GLY A 46 -2.32 2.45 25.76
C GLY A 46 -3.82 2.31 25.52
N ALA A 47 -4.38 3.02 24.54
CA ALA A 47 -5.74 2.75 24.05
C ALA A 47 -5.75 1.58 23.07
N ALA A 48 -6.82 0.82 23.04
CA ALA A 48 -7.04 -0.26 22.09
C ALA A 48 -8.10 0.17 21.08
N GLU A 49 -7.82 -0.02 19.81
CA GLU A 49 -8.78 0.22 18.73
C GLU A 49 -9.23 -1.11 18.16
N LEU A 50 -10.54 -1.35 18.18
CA LEU A 50 -11.19 -2.49 17.55
C LEU A 50 -11.94 -2.01 16.32
N LYS A 51 -11.53 -2.50 15.15
CA LYS A 51 -12.21 -2.29 13.87
C LYS A 51 -12.87 -3.58 13.46
N MET A 52 -14.17 -3.58 13.21
CA MET A 52 -14.91 -4.75 12.73
C MET A 52 -15.80 -4.38 11.55
N HIS A 53 -16.03 -5.33 10.65
CA HIS A 53 -16.95 -5.19 9.53
C HIS A 53 -17.71 -6.50 9.31
N LEU A 54 -18.95 -6.38 8.85
CA LEU A 54 -19.82 -7.50 8.55
C LEU A 54 -20.33 -7.38 7.13
N ALA A 55 -19.91 -8.34 6.28
CA ALA A 55 -20.29 -8.46 4.87
C ALA A 55 -20.23 -7.14 4.07
N GLY A 56 -19.29 -6.25 4.40
CA GLY A 56 -19.17 -4.92 3.78
C GLY A 56 -20.32 -3.93 4.05
N ARG A 57 -21.37 -4.34 4.76
CA ARG A 57 -22.58 -3.55 5.04
C ARG A 57 -22.50 -2.80 6.37
N TYR A 58 -22.02 -3.48 7.40
CA TYR A 58 -21.85 -2.88 8.73
C TYR A 58 -20.38 -2.66 9.03
N ARG A 59 -20.07 -1.57 9.74
CA ARG A 59 -18.73 -1.28 10.26
C ARG A 59 -18.81 -0.78 11.68
N LEU A 60 -17.87 -1.22 12.50
CA LEU A 60 -17.69 -0.78 13.88
C LEU A 60 -16.23 -0.35 14.06
N THR A 61 -16.02 0.83 14.64
CA THR A 61 -14.73 1.25 15.17
C THR A 61 -14.93 1.63 16.63
N ALA A 62 -14.33 0.88 17.56
CA ALA A 62 -14.43 1.14 18.99
C ALA A 62 -13.03 1.40 19.58
N VAL A 63 -12.87 2.52 20.27
CA VAL A 63 -11.63 2.89 20.97
C VAL A 63 -11.86 2.75 22.46
N VAL A 64 -11.11 1.84 23.09
CA VAL A 64 -11.19 1.54 24.53
C VAL A 64 -9.91 2.02 25.20
N THR A 65 -10.03 2.90 26.18
CA THR A 65 -8.89 3.35 27.00
C THR A 65 -8.32 2.22 27.85
N SER A 66 -7.09 2.37 28.34
CA SER A 66 -6.48 1.43 29.29
C SER A 66 -7.31 1.22 30.57
N ALA A 67 -8.12 2.20 30.96
CA ALA A 67 -9.03 2.09 32.10
C ALA A 67 -10.32 1.27 31.81
N GLY A 68 -10.47 0.71 30.60
CA GLY A 68 -11.67 -0.03 30.23
C GLY A 68 -12.88 0.86 29.94
N LYS A 69 -12.67 2.10 29.47
CA LYS A 69 -13.76 3.00 29.07
C LYS A 69 -13.75 3.22 27.57
N LEU A 70 -14.94 3.19 26.96
CA LEU A 70 -15.14 3.58 25.56
C LEU A 70 -14.92 5.09 25.42
N ASN A 71 -13.96 5.47 24.57
CA ASN A 71 -13.63 6.87 24.28
C ASN A 71 -14.22 7.34 22.94
N LEU A 72 -14.38 6.42 22.00
CA LEU A 72 -15.00 6.68 20.71
C LEU A 72 -15.62 5.38 20.23
N VAL A 73 -16.85 5.44 19.74
CA VAL A 73 -17.44 4.35 18.97
C VAL A 73 -18.09 4.92 17.72
N GLN A 74 -17.72 4.41 16.56
CA GLN A 74 -18.37 4.71 15.29
C GLN A 74 -19.02 3.43 14.77
N MET A 75 -20.31 3.51 14.50
CA MET A 75 -21.14 2.43 13.98
C MET A 75 -21.73 2.88 12.64
N ASN A 76 -21.50 2.11 11.59
CA ASN A 76 -22.04 2.36 10.27
C ASN A 76 -22.97 1.21 9.89
N ALA A 77 -24.19 1.53 9.49
CA ALA A 77 -25.23 0.60 9.06
C ALA A 77 -25.72 0.95 7.64
N PRO A 78 -26.22 -0.04 6.87
CA PRO A 78 -26.79 0.14 5.54
C PRO A 78 -28.21 0.75 5.65
N ALA A 79 -28.32 1.97 6.17
CA ALA A 79 -29.54 2.78 6.06
C ALA A 79 -29.33 3.88 5.01
N THR A 80 -30.40 4.27 4.31
CA THR A 80 -30.35 5.38 3.35
C THR A 80 -29.95 6.69 4.03
N GLY A 81 -28.73 7.16 3.77
CA GLY A 81 -28.22 8.48 4.18
C GLY A 81 -27.30 8.48 5.42
N GLN A 82 -27.02 9.68 5.97
CA GLN A 82 -26.22 9.89 7.20
C GLN A 82 -26.83 9.22 8.45
N VAL A 83 -28.09 8.79 8.37
CA VAL A 83 -28.84 8.13 9.46
C VAL A 83 -28.22 6.79 9.87
N GLY A 84 -27.46 6.16 8.97
CA GLY A 84 -26.75 4.91 9.25
C GLY A 84 -25.43 5.07 10.01
N ASP A 85 -24.84 6.28 10.08
CA ASP A 85 -23.53 6.52 10.72
C ASP A 85 -23.73 7.19 12.10
N ARG A 86 -23.54 6.40 13.17
CA ARG A 86 -23.67 6.86 14.56
C ARG A 86 -22.30 6.92 15.22
N VAL A 87 -22.02 8.03 15.89
CA VAL A 87 -20.75 8.24 16.61
C VAL A 87 -21.02 8.57 18.07
N LEU A 88 -20.61 7.67 18.97
CA LEU A 88 -20.56 7.88 20.42
C LEU A 88 -19.21 8.49 20.78
N SER A 89 -19.22 9.70 21.34
CA SER A 89 -17.99 10.35 21.83
C SER A 89 -18.27 11.26 23.03
N PRO A 90 -17.33 11.37 24.00
CA PRO A 90 -17.47 12.31 25.09
C PRO A 90 -17.46 13.73 24.55
N LYS A 91 -16.67 13.96 23.49
CA LYS A 91 -16.55 15.23 22.78
C LYS A 91 -17.78 15.48 21.92
N VAL A 92 -18.54 16.52 22.25
CA VAL A 92 -19.78 16.89 21.54
C VAL A 92 -19.54 17.15 20.05
N SER A 93 -18.42 17.79 19.69
CA SER A 93 -18.08 18.12 18.30
C SER A 93 -17.84 16.92 17.38
N VAL A 94 -17.66 15.72 17.94
CA VAL A 94 -17.40 14.48 17.20
C VAL A 94 -18.65 13.61 17.07
N ARG A 95 -19.70 13.90 17.86
CA ARG A 95 -20.96 13.14 17.85
C ARG A 95 -21.66 13.32 16.50
N ARG A 96 -22.27 12.24 16.02
CA ARG A 96 -22.97 12.20 14.72
C ARG A 96 -24.08 11.16 14.78
N GLY A 97 -25.18 11.40 14.07
CA GLY A 97 -26.27 10.43 13.90
C GLY A 97 -27.24 10.36 15.09
N TRP A 98 -27.26 11.39 15.94
CA TRP A 98 -28.13 11.50 17.12
C TRP A 98 -29.09 12.70 17.01
N GLU A 99 -29.58 12.95 15.81
CA GLU A 99 -30.51 14.05 15.51
C GLU A 99 -31.94 13.48 15.45
N GLY A 100 -32.92 14.20 15.99
CA GLY A 100 -34.34 13.79 15.98
C GLY A 100 -34.82 13.19 17.30
N GLU A 101 -35.62 12.12 17.23
CA GLU A 101 -36.28 11.51 18.40
C GLU A 101 -35.40 10.58 19.25
N GLU A 102 -34.21 10.23 18.76
CA GLU A 102 -33.34 9.26 19.42
C GLU A 102 -32.18 9.95 20.15
N GLU A 103 -32.23 9.94 21.49
CA GLU A 103 -31.17 10.49 22.32
C GLU A 103 -29.92 9.61 22.34
N MET A 104 -28.75 10.25 22.31
CA MET A 104 -27.49 9.53 22.49
C MET A 104 -27.42 8.89 23.89
N PRO A 105 -27.08 7.59 24.01
CA PRO A 105 -26.90 6.96 25.32
C PRO A 105 -25.78 7.66 26.11
N LYS A 106 -25.85 7.60 27.44
CA LYS A 106 -24.85 8.18 28.34
C LYS A 106 -23.88 7.09 28.81
N GLN A 107 -22.71 7.47 29.31
CA GLN A 107 -21.86 6.51 30.01
C GLN A 107 -22.46 6.22 31.39
N PRO A 108 -22.49 4.97 31.86
CA PRO A 108 -21.76 3.79 31.34
C PRO A 108 -22.48 2.97 30.24
N ASP A 109 -23.72 3.28 29.89
CA ASP A 109 -24.61 2.48 29.01
C ASP A 109 -24.14 2.29 27.56
N TRP A 110 -23.03 2.94 27.18
CA TRP A 110 -22.45 2.81 25.85
C TRP A 110 -22.07 1.38 25.49
N LEU A 111 -21.54 0.61 26.43
CA LEU A 111 -21.14 -0.76 26.15
C LEU A 111 -22.37 -1.60 25.78
N ASP A 112 -23.43 -1.51 26.59
CA ASP A 112 -24.68 -2.24 26.37
C ASP A 112 -25.32 -1.85 25.05
N TYR A 113 -25.34 -0.55 24.74
CA TYR A 113 -25.81 -0.05 23.46
C TYR A 113 -25.02 -0.64 22.29
N VAL A 114 -23.69 -0.61 22.33
CA VAL A 114 -22.84 -1.15 21.26
C VAL A 114 -23.00 -2.66 21.10
N VAL A 115 -23.06 -3.40 22.21
CA VAL A 115 -23.30 -4.84 22.21
C VAL A 115 -24.66 -5.17 21.59
N SER A 116 -25.70 -4.42 21.94
CA SER A 116 -27.04 -4.60 21.37
C SER A 116 -27.07 -4.30 19.87
N TRP A 117 -26.34 -3.27 19.43
CA TRP A 117 -26.23 -2.91 18.02
C TRP A 117 -25.48 -3.99 17.23
N VAL A 118 -24.35 -4.49 17.75
CA VAL A 118 -23.58 -5.56 17.10
C VAL A 118 -24.41 -6.83 16.97
N ARG A 119 -25.20 -7.19 18.00
CA ARG A 119 -26.11 -8.33 17.94
C ARG A 119 -27.19 -8.12 16.87
N THR A 120 -27.84 -6.97 16.86
CA THR A 120 -28.86 -6.63 15.85
C THR A 120 -28.29 -6.66 14.43
N ALA A 121 -27.09 -6.13 14.23
CA ALA A 121 -26.40 -6.18 12.93
C ALA A 121 -26.03 -7.62 12.53
N SER A 122 -25.68 -8.47 13.49
CA SER A 122 -25.41 -9.88 13.25
C SER A 122 -26.68 -10.62 12.81
N ASP A 123 -27.82 -10.30 13.41
CA ASP A 123 -29.12 -10.89 13.08
C ASP A 123 -29.67 -10.39 11.72
N ASP A 124 -29.31 -9.18 11.27
CA ASP A 124 -29.72 -8.65 9.96
C ASP A 124 -29.02 -9.36 8.78
N VAL A 125 -27.80 -9.88 9.00
CA VAL A 125 -26.97 -10.41 7.91
C VAL A 125 -27.11 -11.92 7.80
N ASP A 126 -27.94 -12.34 6.85
CA ASP A 126 -28.07 -13.73 6.47
C ASP A 126 -26.78 -14.33 5.88
N ARG A 127 -26.59 -15.64 6.08
CA ARG A 127 -25.48 -16.41 5.47
C ARG A 127 -25.40 -16.22 3.95
N ARG A 128 -26.54 -16.02 3.29
CA ARG A 128 -26.60 -15.74 1.85
C ARG A 128 -25.92 -14.42 1.49
N ALA A 129 -26.25 -13.34 2.20
CA ALA A 129 -25.65 -12.01 1.96
C ALA A 129 -24.12 -12.06 2.14
N VAL A 130 -23.63 -12.89 3.06
CA VAL A 130 -22.21 -13.11 3.29
C VAL A 130 -21.55 -13.79 2.09
N ILE A 131 -22.19 -14.84 1.56
CA ILE A 131 -21.69 -15.56 0.38
C ILE A 131 -21.68 -14.63 -0.83
N GLU A 132 -22.75 -13.87 -1.05
CA GLU A 132 -22.84 -12.89 -2.14
C GLU A 132 -21.73 -11.83 -2.04
N TRP A 133 -21.48 -11.30 -0.84
CA TRP A 133 -20.37 -10.38 -0.61
C TRP A 133 -19.00 -11.01 -0.90
N ARG A 134 -18.76 -12.25 -0.46
CA ARG A 134 -17.52 -12.98 -0.73
C ARG A 134 -17.32 -13.26 -2.22
N LEU A 135 -18.38 -13.63 -2.93
CA LEU A 135 -18.36 -13.85 -4.37
C LEU A 135 -18.03 -12.55 -5.11
N SER A 136 -18.72 -11.46 -4.79
CA SER A 136 -18.43 -10.14 -5.38
C SER A 136 -16.98 -9.69 -5.13
N GLY A 137 -16.44 -9.95 -3.94
CA GLY A 137 -15.03 -9.69 -3.63
C GLY A 137 -14.07 -10.56 -4.45
N ALA A 138 -14.40 -11.84 -4.64
CA ALA A 138 -13.61 -12.74 -5.48
C ALA A 138 -13.64 -12.33 -6.96
N ASP A 139 -14.81 -11.94 -7.48
CA ASP A 139 -14.98 -11.45 -8.85
C ASP A 139 -14.16 -10.17 -9.09
N THR A 140 -14.19 -9.23 -8.14
CA THR A 140 -13.38 -8.00 -8.21
C THR A 140 -11.89 -8.33 -8.25
N LYS A 141 -11.45 -9.30 -7.43
CA LYS A 141 -10.04 -9.74 -7.42
C LYS A 141 -9.66 -10.42 -8.73
N LEU A 142 -10.53 -11.24 -9.30
CA LEU A 142 -10.30 -11.87 -10.60
C LEU A 142 -10.20 -10.82 -11.71
N ALA A 143 -11.07 -9.82 -11.72
CA ALA A 143 -10.98 -8.71 -12.67
C ALA A 143 -9.64 -7.98 -12.58
N ALA A 144 -9.20 -7.61 -11.37
CA ALA A 144 -7.90 -6.96 -11.18
C ALA A 144 -6.70 -7.84 -11.62
N MET A 145 -6.80 -9.16 -11.44
CA MET A 145 -5.79 -10.09 -11.93
C MET A 145 -5.78 -10.15 -13.47
N ASN A 146 -6.94 -10.13 -14.12
CA ASN A 146 -7.04 -10.08 -15.57
C ASN A 146 -6.44 -8.79 -16.12
N ASP A 147 -6.75 -7.63 -15.53
CA ASP A 147 -6.16 -6.34 -15.92
C ASP A 147 -4.62 -6.37 -15.82
N THR A 148 -4.10 -7.01 -14.77
CA THR A 148 -2.66 -7.19 -14.58
C THR A 148 -2.07 -8.10 -15.67
N ILE A 149 -2.74 -9.20 -16.00
CA ILE A 149 -2.32 -10.11 -17.07
C ILE A 149 -2.29 -9.38 -18.41
N ASP A 150 -3.33 -8.62 -18.73
CA ASP A 150 -3.41 -7.85 -19.98
C ASP A 150 -2.29 -6.81 -20.08
N SER A 151 -1.99 -6.11 -18.97
CA SER A 151 -0.85 -5.18 -18.89
C SER A 151 0.49 -5.89 -19.13
N LEU A 152 0.69 -7.08 -18.56
CA LEU A 152 1.92 -7.85 -18.76
C LEU A 152 2.05 -8.37 -20.19
N LEU A 153 0.93 -8.79 -20.81
CA LEU A 153 0.92 -9.22 -22.21
C LEU A 153 1.24 -8.07 -23.15
N ALA A 154 0.70 -6.87 -22.91
CA ALA A 154 1.04 -5.67 -23.68
C ALA A 154 2.53 -5.33 -23.57
N SER A 155 3.09 -5.33 -22.35
CA SER A 155 4.53 -5.07 -22.14
C SER A 155 5.41 -6.14 -22.81
N LEU A 156 4.98 -7.40 -22.81
CA LEU A 156 5.69 -8.49 -23.49
C LEU A 156 5.69 -8.30 -25.01
N GLN A 157 4.58 -7.86 -25.59
CA GLN A 157 4.50 -7.55 -27.02
C GLN A 157 5.40 -6.37 -27.40
N GLU A 158 5.44 -5.31 -26.60
CA GLU A 158 6.36 -4.17 -26.80
C GLU A 158 7.82 -4.61 -26.81
N ARG A 159 8.21 -5.46 -25.85
CA ARG A 159 9.57 -6.02 -25.78
C ARG A 159 9.89 -6.94 -26.96
N GLN A 160 8.91 -7.69 -27.46
CA GLN A 160 9.07 -8.50 -28.66
C GLN A 160 9.27 -7.64 -29.91
N ALA A 161 8.49 -6.57 -30.06
CA ALA A 161 8.66 -5.62 -31.15
C ALA A 161 10.05 -4.97 -31.13
N LEU A 162 10.52 -4.54 -29.95
CA LEU A 162 11.87 -3.98 -29.79
C LEU A 162 12.96 -5.01 -30.10
N ARG A 163 12.78 -6.28 -29.69
CA ARG A 163 13.70 -7.36 -30.06
C ARG A 163 13.77 -7.53 -31.58
N ASP A 164 12.63 -7.51 -32.25
CA ASP A 164 12.55 -7.72 -33.69
C ASP A 164 13.16 -6.54 -34.47
N GLU A 165 12.96 -5.31 -33.99
CA GLU A 165 13.63 -4.11 -34.50
C GLU A 165 15.16 -4.22 -34.35
N LEU A 166 15.66 -4.56 -33.16
CA LEU A 166 17.10 -4.76 -32.93
C LEU A 166 17.67 -5.91 -33.78
N ALA A 167 16.92 -6.98 -33.99
CA ALA A 167 17.36 -8.09 -34.84
C ALA A 167 17.49 -7.67 -36.31
N ALA A 168 16.57 -6.83 -36.79
CA ALA A 168 16.63 -6.24 -38.13
C ALA A 168 17.84 -5.29 -38.26
N GLU A 169 18.06 -4.42 -37.27
CA GLU A 169 19.21 -3.51 -37.23
C GLU A 169 20.54 -4.28 -37.24
N ILE A 170 20.68 -5.30 -36.40
CA ILE A 170 21.89 -6.16 -36.37
C ILE A 170 22.11 -6.83 -37.73
N SER A 171 21.04 -7.27 -38.40
CA SER A 171 21.13 -7.89 -39.71
C SER A 171 21.63 -6.90 -40.77
N SER A 172 21.09 -5.68 -40.76
CA SER A 172 21.52 -4.57 -41.62
C SER A 172 23.00 -4.21 -41.39
N LEU A 173 23.41 -4.03 -40.13
CA LEU A 173 24.80 -3.70 -39.78
C LEU A 173 25.78 -4.79 -40.20
N ARG A 174 25.39 -6.07 -40.09
CA ARG A 174 26.21 -7.20 -40.57
C ARG A 174 26.33 -7.24 -42.09
N GLU A 175 25.31 -6.79 -42.82
CA GLU A 175 25.37 -6.68 -44.28
C GLU A 175 26.25 -5.50 -44.71
N GLU A 176 26.11 -4.36 -44.04
CA GLU A 176 26.97 -3.19 -44.26
C GLU A 176 28.44 -3.51 -44.00
N LEU A 177 28.76 -4.19 -42.88
CA LEU A 177 30.11 -4.63 -42.58
C LEU A 177 30.66 -5.55 -43.68
N ARG A 178 29.87 -6.53 -44.13
CA ARG A 178 30.26 -7.42 -45.24
C ARG A 178 30.50 -6.67 -46.55
N ALA A 179 29.75 -5.60 -46.82
CA ALA A 179 29.93 -4.78 -48.00
C ALA A 179 31.23 -3.94 -47.95
N LEU A 180 31.56 -3.40 -46.77
CA LEU A 180 32.82 -2.69 -46.53
C LEU A 180 34.02 -3.63 -46.67
N ASP A 181 33.97 -4.81 -46.03
CA ASP A 181 35.03 -5.83 -46.15
C ASP A 181 35.26 -6.25 -47.62
N ALA A 182 34.19 -6.38 -48.41
CA ALA A 182 34.29 -6.72 -49.84
C ALA A 182 34.84 -5.56 -50.71
N ALA A 183 34.59 -4.31 -50.32
CA ALA A 183 35.15 -3.14 -51.00
C ALA A 183 36.66 -3.02 -50.74
N ASP A 184 37.10 -3.29 -49.51
CA ASP A 184 38.50 -3.29 -49.12
C ASP A 184 39.28 -4.47 -49.71
N ALA A 185 38.64 -5.63 -49.88
CA ALA A 185 39.23 -6.82 -50.52
C ALA A 185 39.33 -6.72 -52.05
N ARG A 186 38.81 -5.64 -52.66
CA ARG A 186 38.84 -5.47 -54.12
C ARG A 186 40.29 -5.17 -54.55
N PRO A 187 40.91 -6.03 -55.38
CA PRO A 187 42.30 -5.82 -55.77
C PRO A 187 42.42 -4.49 -56.52
N ALA A 188 43.35 -3.65 -56.07
CA ALA A 188 43.72 -2.42 -56.76
C ALA A 188 43.93 -2.72 -58.26
N PRO A 189 43.47 -1.86 -59.19
CA PRO A 189 43.75 -2.04 -60.60
C PRO A 189 45.26 -2.21 -60.75
N GLN A 190 45.66 -3.34 -61.34
CA GLN A 190 47.05 -3.66 -61.63
C GLN A 190 47.58 -2.56 -62.55
N HIS A 191 48.16 -1.51 -61.97
CA HIS A 191 49.13 -0.68 -62.66
C HIS A 191 50.29 -1.60 -62.99
N THR A 192 50.43 -1.90 -64.28
CA THR A 192 51.60 -2.56 -64.85
C THR A 192 52.86 -1.94 -64.27
N ALA A 193 53.71 -2.82 -63.76
CA ALA A 193 54.95 -2.56 -63.07
C ALA A 193 55.84 -1.50 -63.73
N THR A 194 56.51 -0.70 -62.91
CA THR A 194 57.93 -0.42 -63.11
C THR A 194 58.61 -0.58 -61.76
N SER A 195 59.36 -1.67 -61.69
CA SER A 195 60.33 -2.03 -60.66
C SER A 195 61.38 -0.93 -60.49
N ASP A 196 61.64 -0.47 -59.26
CA ASP A 196 63.03 -0.31 -58.80
C ASP A 196 63.17 -0.22 -57.26
N ALA A 197 64.21 -0.89 -56.78
CA ALA A 197 64.99 -0.71 -55.55
C ALA A 197 64.34 -0.77 -54.14
N ALA A 198 64.54 -1.92 -53.49
CA ALA A 198 64.89 -2.04 -52.06
C ALA A 198 66.42 -1.75 -51.87
N PRO A 199 67.02 -1.54 -50.66
CA PRO A 199 66.60 -2.11 -49.36
C PRO A 199 66.91 -1.29 -48.07
N GLU A 200 66.57 -1.93 -46.93
CA GLU A 200 67.17 -1.83 -45.57
C GLU A 200 66.99 -0.56 -44.71
N ALA A 201 66.28 -0.69 -43.57
CA ALA A 201 66.87 -1.00 -42.25
C ALA A 201 65.83 -0.85 -41.11
N GLU A 202 65.68 -1.88 -40.28
CA GLU A 202 65.03 -1.84 -38.95
C GLU A 202 66.02 -1.30 -37.87
N PRO A 203 65.74 -1.38 -36.55
CA PRO A 203 64.67 -0.73 -35.77
C PRO A 203 65.26 0.01 -34.55
N THR A 204 64.60 1.03 -33.99
CA THR A 204 64.95 1.48 -32.61
C THR A 204 63.78 2.17 -31.91
N THR A 205 63.29 1.51 -30.86
CA THR A 205 62.95 1.98 -29.50
C THR A 205 62.05 3.21 -29.31
N THR A 206 61.02 3.09 -28.45
CA THR A 206 60.93 3.79 -27.13
C THR A 206 59.58 3.44 -26.44
N GLU A 207 59.62 2.70 -25.33
CA GLU A 207 58.58 2.72 -24.27
C GLU A 207 58.57 4.10 -23.58
N PRO A 208 57.45 4.60 -23.00
CA PRO A 208 57.20 4.34 -21.57
C PRO A 208 55.73 4.32 -21.11
N THR A 209 55.49 3.51 -20.07
CA THR A 209 54.82 3.84 -18.79
C THR A 209 53.89 5.05 -18.74
N THR A 210 52.62 4.85 -18.32
CA THR A 210 52.05 5.55 -17.14
C THR A 210 50.81 4.82 -16.59
N ALA A 211 50.83 4.55 -15.28
CA ALA A 211 49.67 4.22 -14.46
C ALA A 211 48.87 5.48 -14.14
N THR A 212 47.53 5.44 -14.10
CA THR A 212 46.66 6.45 -13.45
C THR A 212 45.27 5.81 -13.28
N ALA A 213 44.95 5.26 -12.11
CA ALA A 213 44.23 5.89 -10.99
C ALA A 213 42.70 6.02 -11.22
N GLU A 214 41.93 5.22 -10.46
CA GLU A 214 40.60 5.64 -9.95
C GLU A 214 40.74 6.99 -9.21
N PRO A 215 39.73 7.88 -9.22
CA PRO A 215 38.69 7.81 -8.18
C PRO A 215 37.28 8.38 -8.53
N THR A 216 36.28 7.80 -7.86
CA THR A 216 35.18 8.45 -7.10
C THR A 216 34.26 9.51 -7.73
N ALA A 217 32.94 9.23 -7.74
CA ALA A 217 31.85 10.09 -7.23
C ALA A 217 30.52 9.30 -7.32
N VAL A 218 29.98 8.74 -6.24
CA VAL A 218 29.01 9.37 -5.32
C VAL A 218 27.81 10.02 -6.03
N ALA A 219 26.66 9.34 -5.98
CA ALA A 219 25.36 9.99 -5.91
C ALA A 219 24.51 9.20 -4.91
N ALA A 220 24.50 9.72 -3.67
CA ALA A 220 23.56 9.37 -2.63
C ALA A 220 22.27 10.22 -2.78
N GLU A 221 21.27 9.82 -2.00
CA GLU A 221 20.04 10.53 -1.63
C GLU A 221 18.86 10.54 -2.61
N ALA A 222 17.79 9.86 -2.19
CA ALA A 222 16.58 10.56 -1.79
C ALA A 222 15.79 9.73 -0.75
N GLU A 223 15.99 10.11 0.51
CA GLU A 223 15.14 9.83 1.66
C GLU A 223 13.85 10.66 1.56
N PRO A 224 12.64 10.09 1.69
CA PRO A 224 11.45 10.92 1.81
C PRO A 224 11.28 11.38 3.26
N ALA A 225 11.50 12.68 3.45
CA ALA A 225 11.31 13.44 4.67
C ALA A 225 9.87 13.32 5.23
N GLN A 226 9.81 13.14 6.54
CA GLN A 226 8.63 13.40 7.36
C GLN A 226 8.35 14.91 7.42
N PRO A 227 7.09 15.36 7.37
CA PRO A 227 6.76 16.74 7.71
C PRO A 227 6.59 16.90 9.23
N ASP A 228 7.57 17.55 9.85
CA ASP A 228 7.41 18.25 11.12
C ASP A 228 6.40 19.39 10.94
N SER A 229 5.34 19.40 11.74
CA SER A 229 4.44 20.55 11.90
C SER A 229 4.44 20.96 13.36
N ARG A 230 5.38 21.84 13.71
CA ARG A 230 5.40 22.56 14.98
C ARG A 230 5.49 24.06 14.75
N THR A 231 4.42 24.72 15.18
CA THR A 231 4.39 25.99 15.94
C THR A 231 4.98 27.26 15.32
N ALA A 232 4.09 28.20 15.04
CA ALA A 232 4.19 29.58 15.55
C ALA A 232 2.83 30.26 15.40
N THR A 233 2.31 30.84 16.48
CA THR A 233 1.83 32.25 16.57
C THR A 233 1.08 32.44 17.89
N ALA A 234 1.70 33.20 18.80
CA ALA A 234 1.02 33.86 19.93
C ALA A 234 0.18 35.05 19.41
N PRO A 235 -0.74 35.62 20.20
CA PRO A 235 -0.27 36.67 21.11
C PRO A 235 -0.94 36.67 22.49
N ALA A 236 -0.22 37.27 23.43
CA ALA A 236 -0.73 37.76 24.69
C ALA A 236 -1.52 39.05 24.48
N THR A 237 -2.55 39.26 25.30
CA THR A 237 -2.88 40.59 25.86
C THR A 237 -3.72 40.40 27.11
N GLU A 238 -3.12 40.75 28.26
CA GLU A 238 -3.82 41.19 29.46
C GLU A 238 -4.66 42.43 29.13
N THR A 239 -5.87 42.56 29.67
CA THR A 239 -6.26 43.76 30.43
C THR A 239 -7.50 43.48 31.30
N SER A 240 -7.41 43.94 32.55
CA SER A 240 -8.43 44.01 33.59
C SER A 240 -9.71 44.75 33.20
N GLU A 241 -10.85 44.30 33.73
CA GLU A 241 -11.68 44.98 34.75
C GLU A 241 -12.72 44.00 35.33
#